data_AF-A0A7S4PW86-F1
#
_entry.id   AF-A0A7S4PW86-F1
#
_cell.length_a   1.000
_cell.length_b   1.000
_cell.length_c   1.000
_cell.angle_alpha   90.00
_cell.angle_beta   90.00
_cell.angle_gamma   90.00
#
_symmetry.space_group_name_H-M   'P 1'
#
loop_
_entity.id
_entity.type
_entity.pdbx_description
1 polymer ?
#
loop_
_entity_poly.entity_id
_entity_poly.type
_entity_poly.pdbx_seq_one_letter_code
_entity_poly.pdbx_strand_id
1 'polypeptide(L)'
;MSWAPTGESLAARAMRAQASGRFTCETLGEFNGDFCPPYVGVCGLVYDVGDSANFDKEDDSVGHGYGALWAGKDATFALAKLSLRPEDANRVDWALEDLSGDELAVLGAWAAHFSARYKEVGLLVEYAGWDWEPAREAAKGRAPPLERLVQLQEEQGHAVVPAPAAVAE
;
A
#
# COMPACT_ATOMS: atom_id res chain seq x y z
N MET A 1 20.07 3.89 -40.60
CA MET A 1 20.12 4.17 -39.14
C MET A 1 18.72 3.99 -38.61
N SER A 2 18.49 2.90 -37.87
CA SER A 2 17.17 2.57 -37.33
C SER A 2 16.94 3.41 -36.07
N TRP A 3 16.10 4.44 -36.17
CA TRP A 3 15.61 5.15 -34.99
C TRP A 3 14.50 4.27 -34.40
N ALA A 4 14.78 3.66 -33.25
CA ALA A 4 13.77 2.97 -32.45
C ALA A 4 13.21 3.97 -31.42
N PRO A 5 11.98 3.74 -30.93
CA PRO A 5 11.01 4.78 -30.66
C PRO A 5 11.30 5.56 -29.38
N THR A 6 10.86 6.81 -29.37
CA THR A 6 10.62 7.60 -28.15
C THR A 6 9.80 6.77 -27.17
N GLY A 7 10.46 6.21 -26.16
CA GLY A 7 9.78 5.62 -25.00
C GLY A 7 8.91 6.71 -24.36
N GLU A 8 7.67 6.35 -24.01
CA GLU A 8 6.79 7.21 -23.22
C GLU A 8 7.54 7.63 -21.94
N SER A 9 7.55 8.93 -21.63
CA SER A 9 8.24 9.40 -20.43
C SER A 9 7.52 8.88 -19.18
N LEU A 10 8.25 8.69 -18.08
CA LEU A 10 7.68 8.30 -16.79
C LEU A 10 6.53 9.23 -16.37
N ALA A 11 6.71 10.54 -16.58
CA ALA A 11 5.69 11.55 -16.33
C ALA A 11 4.42 11.35 -17.17
N ALA A 12 4.56 11.02 -18.47
CA ALA A 12 3.41 10.76 -19.33
C ALA A 12 2.65 9.49 -18.90
N ARG A 13 3.38 8.43 -18.53
CA ARG A 13 2.82 7.19 -18.00
C ARG A 13 2.06 7.41 -16.69
N ALA A 14 2.66 8.14 -15.75
CA ALA A 14 2.04 8.47 -14.47
C ALA A 14 0.77 9.31 -14.65
N MET A 15 0.84 10.39 -15.44
CA MET A 15 -0.33 11.23 -15.74
C MET A 15 -1.48 10.43 -16.35
N ARG A 16 -1.18 9.51 -17.26
CA ARG A 16 -2.18 8.69 -17.91
C ARG A 16 -2.81 7.67 -16.96
N ALA A 17 -2.02 7.01 -16.10
CA ALA A 17 -2.52 6.12 -15.07
C ALA A 17 -3.46 6.87 -14.12
N GLN A 18 -3.01 8.02 -13.58
CA GLN A 18 -3.80 8.87 -12.69
C GLN A 18 -5.09 9.37 -13.35
N ALA A 19 -5.02 9.85 -14.60
CA ALA A 19 -6.19 10.33 -15.34
C ALA A 19 -7.23 9.21 -15.60
N SER A 20 -6.77 7.96 -15.74
CA SER A 20 -7.65 6.81 -15.92
C SER A 20 -8.23 6.27 -14.62
N GLY A 21 -7.65 6.62 -13.46
CA GLY A 21 -7.97 6.03 -12.15
C GLY A 21 -7.72 4.52 -12.09
N ARG A 22 -6.90 3.98 -12.99
CA ARG A 22 -6.58 2.55 -13.08
C ARG A 22 -5.07 2.39 -13.08
N PHE A 23 -4.60 1.58 -12.15
CA PHE A 23 -3.19 1.33 -11.93
C PHE A 23 -2.93 -0.17 -12.07
N THR A 24 -1.83 -0.53 -12.71
CA THR A 24 -1.16 -1.82 -12.49
C THR A 24 -0.05 -1.62 -11.46
N CYS A 25 0.49 -2.71 -10.88
CA CYS A 25 1.68 -2.66 -10.03
C CYS A 25 2.85 -1.93 -10.72
N GLU A 26 2.99 -2.09 -12.05
CA GLU A 26 4.00 -1.37 -12.83
C GLU A 26 3.76 0.14 -12.83
N THR A 27 2.55 0.59 -13.18
CA THR A 27 2.25 2.04 -13.22
C THR A 27 2.18 2.67 -11.84
N LEU A 28 1.80 1.90 -10.82
CA LEU A 28 1.80 2.35 -9.43
C LEU A 28 3.23 2.60 -8.95
N GLY A 29 4.22 1.85 -9.46
CA GLY A 29 5.64 2.05 -9.18
C GLY A 29 6.17 3.44 -9.48
N GLU A 30 5.53 4.19 -10.37
CA GLU A 30 5.87 5.59 -10.67
C GLU A 30 5.52 6.55 -9.51
N PHE A 31 4.58 6.15 -8.66
CA PHE A 31 4.06 6.91 -7.52
C PHE A 31 4.75 6.47 -6.23
N ASN A 32 6.08 6.47 -6.26
CA ASN A 32 6.91 6.04 -5.13
C ASN A 32 7.36 7.21 -4.23
N GLY A 33 6.99 8.47 -4.54
CA GLY A 33 7.42 9.65 -3.81
C GLY A 33 8.67 10.36 -4.36
N ASP A 34 9.34 9.86 -5.41
CA ASP A 34 10.54 10.52 -5.97
C ASP A 34 10.16 11.67 -6.93
N PHE A 35 9.32 11.36 -7.93
CA PHE A 35 8.90 12.31 -8.96
C PHE A 35 7.39 12.54 -8.97
N CYS A 36 6.63 11.59 -8.44
CA CYS A 36 5.19 11.68 -8.26
C CYS A 36 4.86 11.46 -6.77
N PRO A 37 3.71 11.97 -6.27
CA PRO A 37 3.27 11.73 -4.91
C PRO A 37 3.26 10.23 -4.57
N PRO A 38 3.58 9.83 -3.33
CA PRO A 38 3.61 8.43 -2.95
C PRO A 38 2.18 7.87 -2.86
N TYR A 39 1.89 6.84 -3.65
CA TYR A 39 0.64 6.08 -3.62
C TYR A 39 0.87 4.68 -3.10
N VAL A 40 -0.18 4.04 -2.57
CA VAL A 40 -0.13 2.65 -2.10
C VAL A 40 -1.40 1.90 -2.45
N GLY A 41 -1.25 0.65 -2.85
CA GLY A 41 -2.35 -0.28 -3.10
C GLY A 41 -2.76 -1.02 -1.82
N VAL A 42 -4.04 -1.01 -1.48
CA VAL A 42 -4.61 -1.81 -0.38
C VAL A 42 -5.99 -2.33 -0.79
N CYS A 43 -6.15 -3.65 -0.83
CA CYS A 43 -7.39 -4.34 -1.19
C CYS A 43 -7.98 -3.86 -2.54
N GLY A 44 -7.14 -3.76 -3.57
CA GLY A 44 -7.59 -3.34 -4.91
C GLY A 44 -7.88 -1.85 -5.07
N LEU A 45 -7.74 -1.04 -4.02
CA LEU A 45 -7.86 0.42 -4.07
C LEU A 45 -6.47 1.05 -3.99
N VAL A 46 -6.30 2.19 -4.65
CA VAL A 46 -5.06 2.98 -4.62
C VAL A 46 -5.32 4.26 -3.85
N TYR A 47 -4.47 4.53 -2.86
CA TYR A 47 -4.58 5.67 -1.96
C TYR A 47 -3.40 6.63 -2.11
N ASP A 48 -3.69 7.92 -2.05
CA ASP A 48 -2.69 8.99 -1.93
C ASP A 48 -2.24 9.12 -0.47
N VAL A 49 -0.96 8.82 -0.21
CA VAL A 49 -0.36 8.88 1.13
C VAL A 49 0.67 10.01 1.25
N GLY A 50 0.67 10.97 0.33
CA GLY A 50 1.60 12.10 0.33
C GLY A 50 1.57 12.98 1.59
N ASP A 51 0.41 13.04 2.27
CA ASP A 51 0.26 13.82 3.50
C ASP A 51 0.69 13.06 4.77
N SER A 52 1.21 11.82 4.64
CA SER A 52 1.62 11.00 5.77
C SER A 52 3.11 11.09 6.02
N ALA A 53 3.50 11.55 7.23
CA ALA A 53 4.88 11.49 7.71
C ALA A 53 5.48 10.07 7.64
N ASN A 54 4.67 9.03 7.81
CA ASN A 54 5.13 7.63 7.71
C ASN A 54 5.52 7.18 6.28
N PHE A 55 5.13 7.95 5.27
CA PHE A 55 5.44 7.72 3.85
C PHE A 55 6.35 8.82 3.29
N ASP A 56 6.75 9.79 4.12
CA ASP A 56 7.70 10.82 3.75
C ASP A 56 9.10 10.19 3.63
N LYS A 57 9.80 10.56 2.56
CA LYS A 57 11.16 10.11 2.27
C LYS A 57 12.21 11.09 2.81
N GLU A 58 11.87 12.35 3.07
CA GLU A 58 12.83 13.36 3.56
C GLU A 58 13.12 13.23 5.06
N ASP A 59 12.28 12.55 5.83
CA ASP A 59 12.56 12.22 7.23
C ASP A 59 13.51 11.01 7.34
N ASP A 60 14.71 11.15 6.77
CA ASP A 60 15.85 10.23 6.92
C ASP A 60 16.34 10.15 8.39
N SER A 61 15.77 10.93 9.31
CA SER A 61 16.08 10.88 10.74
C SER A 61 15.47 9.64 11.43
N VAL A 62 14.50 8.98 10.79
CA VAL A 62 13.86 7.74 11.24
C VAL A 62 14.00 6.69 10.15
N GLY A 63 15.21 6.14 10.00
CA GLY A 63 15.61 5.25 8.91
C GLY A 63 14.52 4.31 8.36
N HIS A 64 13.97 4.69 7.20
CA HIS A 64 13.08 3.87 6.36
C HIS A 64 11.73 3.53 6.99
N GLY A 65 10.82 4.51 7.04
CA GLY A 65 9.40 4.29 7.35
C GLY A 65 8.66 3.42 6.33
N TYR A 66 7.34 3.27 6.50
CA TYR A 66 6.50 2.46 5.60
C TYR A 66 6.60 2.91 4.13
N GLY A 67 6.95 4.17 3.87
CA GLY A 67 7.25 4.69 2.54
C GLY A 67 8.33 3.91 1.80
N ALA A 68 9.41 3.50 2.48
CA ALA A 68 10.48 2.73 1.84
C ALA A 68 10.02 1.32 1.41
N LEU A 69 9.05 0.75 2.14
CA LEU A 69 8.53 -0.59 1.87
C LEU A 69 7.43 -0.58 0.81
N TRP A 70 6.48 0.35 0.92
CA TRP A 70 5.18 0.27 0.23
C TRP A 70 4.85 1.45 -0.67
N ALA A 71 5.62 2.56 -0.69
CA ALA A 71 5.35 3.64 -1.64
C ALA A 71 5.54 3.14 -3.08
N GLY A 72 4.54 3.37 -3.92
CA GLY A 72 4.47 2.88 -5.29
C GLY A 72 4.21 1.38 -5.40
N LYS A 73 3.70 0.73 -4.35
CA LYS A 73 3.45 -0.72 -4.35
C LYS A 73 2.09 -1.07 -3.79
N ASP A 74 1.64 -2.28 -4.10
CA ASP A 74 0.57 -2.94 -3.37
C ASP A 74 1.10 -3.54 -2.06
N ALA A 75 0.42 -3.20 -0.96
CA ALA A 75 0.73 -3.67 0.38
C ALA A 75 -0.29 -4.71 0.88
N THR A 76 -1.24 -5.15 0.05
CA THR A 76 -2.39 -5.95 0.47
C THR A 76 -1.95 -7.25 1.17
N PHE A 77 -1.07 -8.02 0.53
CA PHE A 77 -0.56 -9.26 1.12
C PHE A 77 0.30 -9.00 2.36
N ALA A 78 1.20 -8.02 2.30
CA ALA A 78 2.07 -7.64 3.40
C ALA A 78 1.27 -7.25 4.65
N LEU A 79 0.19 -6.48 4.49
CA LEU A 79 -0.70 -6.08 5.59
C LEU A 79 -1.48 -7.27 6.16
N ALA A 80 -1.98 -8.17 5.31
CA ALA A 80 -2.67 -9.39 5.75
C ALA A 80 -1.77 -10.28 6.62
N LYS A 81 -0.50 -10.42 6.25
CA LYS A 81 0.49 -11.25 6.96
C LYS A 81 1.26 -10.50 8.05
N LEU A 82 1.01 -9.20 8.23
CA LEU A 82 1.83 -8.31 9.07
C LEU A 82 3.32 -8.47 8.76
N SER A 83 3.67 -8.42 7.48
CA SER A 83 5.03 -8.59 6.98
C SER A 83 5.65 -7.26 6.59
N LEU A 84 6.92 -7.08 6.96
CA LEU A 84 7.76 -5.96 6.55
C LEU A 84 8.79 -6.37 5.50
N ARG A 85 8.67 -7.58 4.97
CA ARG A 85 9.60 -8.10 3.96
C ARG A 85 9.33 -7.45 2.60
N PRO A 86 10.36 -6.94 1.90
CA PRO A 86 10.18 -6.33 0.59
C PRO A 86 9.54 -7.27 -0.44
N GLU A 87 9.74 -8.58 -0.31
CA GLU A 87 9.22 -9.60 -1.24
C GLU A 87 7.71 -9.82 -1.10
N ASP A 88 7.11 -9.40 0.01
CA ASP A 88 5.67 -9.50 0.24
C ASP A 88 4.89 -8.28 -0.30
N ALA A 89 5.60 -7.24 -0.76
CA ALA A 89 5.00 -6.11 -1.48
C ALA A 89 4.83 -6.44 -2.97
N ASN A 90 3.77 -5.94 -3.62
CA ASN A 90 3.36 -6.29 -4.98
C ASN A 90 3.06 -7.78 -5.19
N ARG A 91 2.84 -8.52 -4.10
CA ARG A 91 2.57 -9.95 -4.17
C ARG A 91 1.11 -10.20 -4.54
N VAL A 92 0.90 -10.90 -5.65
CA VAL A 92 -0.44 -11.19 -6.23
C VAL A 92 -0.69 -12.69 -6.48
N ASP A 93 0.29 -13.55 -6.21
CA ASP A 93 0.22 -15.02 -6.31
C ASP A 93 -0.43 -15.65 -5.06
N TRP A 94 -1.60 -15.18 -4.66
CA TRP A 94 -2.35 -15.66 -3.49
C TRP A 94 -3.85 -15.46 -3.70
N ALA A 95 -4.68 -16.01 -2.81
CA ALA A 95 -6.12 -15.79 -2.79
C ALA A 95 -6.65 -15.58 -1.36
N LEU A 96 -7.85 -15.02 -1.21
CA LEU A 96 -8.44 -14.76 0.12
C LEU A 96 -8.63 -16.05 0.94
N GLU A 97 -8.81 -17.19 0.27
CA GLU A 97 -8.96 -18.50 0.90
C GLU A 97 -7.65 -19.01 1.53
N ASP A 98 -6.50 -18.45 1.13
CA ASP A 98 -5.19 -18.76 1.73
C ASP A 98 -4.96 -18.03 3.07
N LEU A 99 -5.85 -17.10 3.42
CA LEU A 99 -5.78 -16.34 4.66
C LEU A 99 -6.61 -17.01 5.75
N SER A 100 -6.04 -17.09 6.95
CA SER A 100 -6.80 -17.46 8.15
C SER A 100 -7.83 -16.38 8.50
N GLY A 101 -8.84 -16.73 9.31
CA GLY A 101 -9.85 -15.77 9.75
C GLY A 101 -9.27 -14.55 10.47
N ASP A 102 -8.18 -14.73 11.22
CA ASP A 102 -7.46 -13.60 11.85
C ASP A 102 -6.74 -12.73 10.83
N GLU A 103 -6.07 -13.32 9.84
CA GLU A 103 -5.39 -12.56 8.77
C GLU A 103 -6.40 -11.79 7.90
N LEU A 104 -7.57 -12.37 7.61
CA LEU A 104 -8.67 -11.67 6.94
C LEU A 104 -9.17 -10.47 7.75
N ALA A 105 -9.37 -10.66 9.06
CA ALA A 105 -9.82 -9.60 9.94
C ALA A 105 -8.78 -8.47 10.06
N VAL A 106 -7.49 -8.82 10.12
CA VAL A 106 -6.39 -7.85 10.09
C VAL A 106 -6.39 -7.07 8.78
N LEU A 107 -6.52 -7.76 7.64
CA LEU A 107 -6.56 -7.13 6.33
C LEU A 107 -7.73 -6.17 6.18
N GLY A 108 -8.94 -6.58 6.59
CA GLY A 108 -10.12 -5.71 6.54
C GLY A 108 -10.01 -4.49 7.45
N ALA A 109 -9.38 -4.64 8.62
CA ALA A 109 -9.16 -3.52 9.54
C ALA A 109 -8.16 -2.51 8.95
N TRP A 110 -7.12 -2.99 8.26
CA TRP A 110 -6.23 -2.13 7.48
C TRP A 110 -6.95 -1.44 6.34
N ALA A 111 -7.76 -2.16 5.56
CA ALA A 111 -8.53 -1.57 4.46
C ALA A 111 -9.45 -0.43 4.96
N ALA A 112 -10.14 -0.62 6.08
CA ALA A 112 -10.96 0.42 6.70
C ALA A 112 -10.12 1.62 7.17
N HIS A 113 -8.97 1.38 7.79
CA HIS A 113 -8.07 2.43 8.25
C HIS A 113 -7.57 3.29 7.07
N PHE A 114 -7.10 2.67 5.99
CA PHE A 114 -6.63 3.39 4.80
C PHE A 114 -7.76 4.19 4.14
N SER A 115 -8.94 3.58 3.99
CA SER A 115 -10.12 4.25 3.42
C SER A 115 -10.59 5.44 4.24
N ALA A 116 -10.44 5.41 5.56
CA ALA A 116 -10.82 6.53 6.44
C ALA A 116 -9.77 7.65 6.46
N ARG A 117 -8.49 7.31 6.30
CA ARG A 117 -7.38 8.24 6.51
C ARG A 117 -6.89 8.92 5.23
N TYR A 118 -6.96 8.22 4.10
CA TYR A 118 -6.33 8.62 2.84
C TYR A 118 -7.35 8.76 1.73
N LYS A 119 -7.01 9.61 0.76
CA LYS A 119 -7.85 9.82 -0.41
C LYS A 119 -7.67 8.65 -1.38
N GLU A 120 -8.78 7.98 -1.73
CA GLU A 120 -8.81 7.04 -2.85
C GLU A 120 -8.61 7.79 -4.17
N VAL A 121 -7.65 7.34 -4.98
CA VAL A 121 -7.30 7.92 -6.28
C VAL A 121 -7.52 6.96 -7.45
N GLY A 122 -7.84 5.70 -7.18
CA GLY A 122 -8.22 4.74 -8.21
C GLY A 122 -8.19 3.29 -7.76
N LEU A 123 -8.10 2.40 -8.75
CA LEU A 123 -8.19 0.95 -8.58
C LEU A 123 -6.92 0.26 -9.08
N LEU A 124 -6.54 -0.83 -8.40
CA LEU A 124 -5.47 -1.72 -8.82
C LEU A 124 -6.03 -2.86 -9.69
N VAL A 125 -5.57 -2.94 -10.93
CA VAL A 125 -6.12 -3.83 -11.97
C VAL A 125 -5.87 -5.31 -11.67
N GLU A 126 -4.80 -5.63 -10.96
CA GLU A 126 -4.46 -6.98 -10.50
C GLU A 126 -5.56 -7.62 -9.65
N TYR A 127 -6.35 -6.78 -8.96
CA TYR A 127 -7.48 -7.20 -8.13
C TYR A 127 -8.84 -6.93 -8.79
N ALA A 128 -8.88 -6.67 -10.10
CA ALA A 128 -10.14 -6.46 -10.80
C ALA A 128 -11.04 -7.70 -10.70
N GLY A 129 -12.23 -7.53 -10.10
CA GLY A 129 -13.20 -8.60 -9.90
C GLY A 129 -13.04 -9.40 -8.61
N TRP A 130 -12.09 -9.03 -7.74
CA TRP A 130 -11.99 -9.61 -6.40
C TRP A 130 -13.10 -9.08 -5.48
N ASP A 131 -13.57 -9.95 -4.59
CA ASP A 131 -14.55 -9.60 -3.57
C ASP A 131 -13.89 -9.49 -2.20
N TRP A 132 -13.78 -8.28 -1.67
CA TRP A 132 -13.18 -7.99 -0.37
C TRP A 132 -14.18 -8.04 0.79
N GLU A 133 -15.44 -8.38 0.54
CA GLU A 133 -16.46 -8.51 1.59
C GLU A 133 -16.06 -9.46 2.72
N PRO A 134 -15.45 -10.65 2.47
CA PRO A 134 -15.00 -11.54 3.55
C PRO A 134 -14.03 -10.87 4.54
N ALA A 135 -13.09 -10.06 4.03
CA ALA A 135 -12.15 -9.32 4.88
C ALA A 135 -12.86 -8.21 5.68
N ARG A 136 -13.78 -7.47 5.04
CA ARG A 136 -14.57 -6.42 5.70
C ARG A 136 -15.47 -6.98 6.79
N GLU A 137 -16.12 -8.11 6.54
CA GLU A 137 -16.95 -8.82 7.51
C GLU A 137 -16.12 -9.33 8.68
N ALA A 138 -14.97 -9.96 8.42
CA ALA A 138 -14.06 -10.45 9.46
C ALA A 138 -13.52 -9.32 10.36
N ALA A 139 -13.38 -8.12 9.80
CA ALA A 139 -12.86 -6.94 10.51
C ALA A 139 -13.91 -6.14 11.29
N LYS A 140 -15.21 -6.44 11.19
CA LYS A 140 -16.26 -5.65 11.86
C LYS A 140 -15.96 -5.48 13.36
N GLY A 141 -15.77 -4.22 13.78
CA GLY A 141 -15.46 -3.87 15.18
C GLY A 141 -14.02 -4.13 15.61
N ARG A 142 -13.10 -4.44 14.69
CA ARG A 142 -11.69 -4.68 14.95
C ARG A 142 -10.86 -3.51 14.40
N ALA A 143 -9.98 -2.96 15.26
CA ALA A 143 -8.99 -1.98 14.85
C ALA A 143 -7.75 -2.69 14.24
N PRO A 144 -7.01 -2.04 13.32
CA PRO A 144 -5.75 -2.60 12.83
C PRO A 144 -4.75 -2.77 13.99
N PRO A 145 -3.94 -3.85 14.00
CA PRO A 145 -3.00 -4.12 15.08
C PRO A 145 -1.73 -3.25 14.95
N LEU A 146 -1.89 -1.94 15.12
CA LEU A 146 -0.84 -0.93 14.98
C LEU A 146 0.41 -1.27 15.82
N GLU A 147 0.22 -1.63 17.08
CA GLU A 147 1.29 -2.00 18.01
C GLU A 147 2.11 -3.20 17.52
N ARG A 148 1.47 -4.15 16.82
CA ARG A 148 2.16 -5.34 16.32
C ARG A 148 3.13 -4.99 15.19
N LEU A 149 2.78 -4.05 14.31
CA LEU A 149 3.70 -3.61 13.26
C LEU A 149 4.90 -2.83 13.84
N VAL A 150 4.66 -2.00 14.86
CA VAL A 150 5.72 -1.27 15.57
C VAL A 150 6.71 -2.26 16.22
N GLN A 151 6.18 -3.29 16.90
CA GLN A 151 7.03 -4.34 17.49
C GLN A 151 7.82 -5.11 16.43
N LEU A 152 7.24 -5.38 15.26
CA LEU A 152 7.93 -6.05 14.16
C LEU A 152 9.07 -5.21 13.58
N GLN A 153 8.95 -3.88 13.57
CA GLN A 153 10.03 -2.97 13.17
C GLN A 153 11.21 -3.10 14.14
N GLU A 154 10.93 -3.08 15.45
CA GLU A 154 11.94 -3.27 16.50
C GLU A 154 12.62 -4.64 16.39
N GLU A 155 11.84 -5.72 16.26
CA GLU A 155 12.32 -7.10 16.15
C GLU A 155 13.23 -7.31 14.94
N GLN A 156 12.93 -6.63 13.82
CA GLN A 156 13.69 -6.76 12.57
C GLN A 156 14.80 -5.70 12.44
N GLY A 157 15.00 -4.85 13.45
CA GLY A 157 16.02 -3.80 13.43
C GLY A 157 15.77 -2.70 12.40
N HIS A 158 14.52 -2.53 11.93
CA HIS A 158 14.11 -1.38 11.14
C HIS A 158 13.96 -0.16 12.05
N ALA A 159 14.08 1.07 11.53
CA ALA A 159 13.74 2.21 12.36
C ALA A 159 12.25 2.15 12.70
N VAL A 160 11.96 2.38 13.97
CA VAL A 160 10.60 2.34 14.48
C VAL A 160 9.92 3.61 14.02
N VAL A 161 9.02 3.49 13.04
CA VAL A 161 8.12 4.60 12.73
C VAL A 161 6.90 4.53 13.64
N PRO A 162 6.47 5.65 14.21
CA PRO A 162 5.25 5.66 15.00
C PRO A 162 4.10 5.13 14.15
N ALA A 163 3.26 4.29 14.75
CA ALA A 163 2.07 3.81 14.06
C ALA A 163 1.27 4.99 13.50
N PRO A 164 0.69 4.86 12.28
CA PRO A 164 -0.17 5.90 11.75
C PRO A 164 -1.24 6.21 12.79
N ALA A 165 -1.39 7.50 13.14
CA ALA A 165 -2.35 7.92 14.16
C ALA A 165 -3.73 7.31 13.82
N ALA A 166 -4.34 6.66 14.81
CA ALA A 166 -5.69 6.17 14.65
C ALA A 166 -6.59 7.31 14.19
N VAL A 167 -7.43 7.06 13.17
CA VAL A 167 -8.47 8.01 12.78
C VAL A 167 -9.32 8.28 14.01
N ALA A 168 -9.26 9.50 14.53
CA ALA A 168 -10.12 9.93 15.62
C ALA A 168 -11.56 9.96 15.08
N GLU A 169 -12.48 9.28 15.78
CA GLU A 169 -13.93 9.38 15.53
C GLU A 169 -14.45 10.81 15.63
#